data_AF-A0A0M0K6X5-F1
#
_entry.id   AF-A0A0M0K6X5-F1
#
_cell.length_a   1.000
_cell.length_b   1.000
_cell.length_c   1.000
_cell.angle_alpha   90.00
_cell.angle_beta   90.00
_cell.angle_gamma   90.00
#
_symmetry.space_group_name_H-M   'P 1'
#
loop_
_entity.id
_entity.type
_entity.pdbx_description
1 polymer ?
#
loop_
_entity_poly.entity_id
_entity_poly.type
_entity_poly.pdbx_seq_one_letter_code
_entity_poly.pdbx_strand_id
1 'polypeptide(L)'
;ESPDADIKAAYEGASAQERSAFLVDAGEQHKRKLVSLGLDVPEAAPSGLTPGTPLPPKLRQALTELDQIVIQVLLHGAIRLLCVKWLLMQPANFKMPNRQALEELEESGASPSPLLSPQEAAALVERGDRSIGTLTYGWLSPGDPDPDGSRIRVLRRALKGMAIRIEALFWDFGSLYQNPRTPGQEEAFVIALKGGAMNQLYASILATTVLQIEEIPPRPAEFDGVVCLFKLSANVDENMVRAVLTRFGTIESCDLGRTPPIVRFASHASAIAAKNAGAPPGLCEGLDTLYNETPYLSRGWCCCEDSLSRELMKRLTAYPALREHLDKLQPKVFALGSDVDATPVEVEASELDVDVDIERINQSKFTSKGDKPKVISLYKEYVHNTVGALQKTLGSLRMLKSQSAMAALAEPLPQVYAPAALALRLAEGQPLLLLSWQGSGSGSGAAAWGVAGAWAMA
;
A
#
# COMPACT_ATOMS: atom_id res chain seq x y z
N GLU A 1 -28.68 50.73 8.79
CA GLU A 1 -28.51 49.82 9.94
C GLU A 1 -27.01 49.56 10.16
N SER A 2 -26.61 48.94 11.28
CA SER A 2 -25.20 48.58 11.51
C SER A 2 -24.80 47.38 10.62
N PRO A 3 -23.65 47.40 9.92
CA PRO A 3 -23.18 46.28 9.09
C PRO A 3 -23.11 44.94 9.84
N ASP A 4 -22.92 45.00 11.15
CA ASP A 4 -22.81 43.82 12.00
C ASP A 4 -24.17 43.16 12.31
N ALA A 5 -25.26 43.93 12.21
CA ALA A 5 -26.62 43.40 12.38
C ALA A 5 -27.05 42.59 11.14
N ASP A 6 -26.67 43.04 9.94
CA ASP A 6 -27.02 42.37 8.68
C ASP A 6 -26.28 41.04 8.53
N ILE A 7 -25.01 40.97 8.96
CA ILE A 7 -24.21 39.73 8.95
C ILE A 7 -24.79 38.69 9.93
N LYS A 8 -25.22 39.14 11.12
CA LYS A 8 -25.83 38.26 12.11
C LYS A 8 -27.15 37.67 11.62
N ALA A 9 -28.02 38.51 11.06
CA ALA A 9 -29.29 38.08 10.49
C ALA A 9 -29.10 37.11 9.30
N ALA A 10 -28.12 37.37 8.44
CA ALA A 10 -27.80 36.48 7.31
C ALA A 10 -27.29 35.10 7.77
N TYR A 11 -26.44 35.06 8.80
CA TYR A 11 -25.92 33.79 9.33
C TYR A 11 -27.01 32.99 10.07
N GLU A 12 -27.83 33.65 10.90
CA GLU A 12 -28.95 32.99 11.62
C GLU A 12 -30.08 32.54 10.67
N GLY A 13 -30.26 33.20 9.51
CA GLY A 13 -31.24 32.81 8.49
C GLY A 13 -30.81 31.65 7.57
N ALA A 14 -29.51 31.35 7.49
CA ALA A 14 -28.97 30.31 6.62
C ALA A 14 -29.15 28.89 7.18
N SER A 15 -29.32 27.91 6.29
CA SER A 15 -29.35 26.48 6.65
C SER A 15 -27.98 25.97 7.13
N ALA A 16 -27.96 24.80 7.79
CA ALA A 16 -26.72 24.22 8.30
C ALA A 16 -25.65 23.97 7.22
N GLN A 17 -26.07 23.57 6.01
CA GLN A 17 -25.16 23.38 4.86
C GLN A 17 -24.62 24.71 4.32
N GLU A 18 -25.45 25.75 4.23
CA GLU A 18 -25.03 27.08 3.79
C GLU A 18 -24.07 27.74 4.78
N ARG A 19 -24.31 27.58 6.09
CA ARG A 19 -23.38 28.02 7.14
C ARG A 19 -22.05 27.28 7.05
N SER A 20 -22.08 25.98 6.77
CA SER A 20 -20.87 25.17 6.64
C SER A 20 -20.05 25.57 5.41
N ALA A 21 -20.68 25.85 4.27
CA ALA A 21 -20.01 26.36 3.07
C ALA A 21 -19.44 27.77 3.28
N PHE A 22 -20.20 28.65 3.94
CA PHE A 22 -19.77 30.01 4.27
C PHE A 22 -18.52 30.04 5.18
N LEU A 23 -18.39 29.07 6.09
CA LEU A 23 -17.23 28.94 6.99
C LEU A 23 -15.99 28.31 6.33
N VAL A 24 -16.16 27.56 5.23
CA VAL A 24 -15.05 27.02 4.45
C VAL A 24 -14.34 28.13 3.67
N ASP A 25 -15.09 29.08 3.12
CA ASP A 25 -14.55 30.22 2.36
C ASP A 25 -14.17 31.44 3.22
N ALA A 26 -14.65 31.52 4.46
CA ALA A 26 -14.34 32.64 5.35
C ALA A 26 -12.93 32.55 5.96
N GLY A 27 -12.12 33.60 5.79
CA GLY A 27 -10.83 33.74 6.48
C GLY A 27 -10.99 33.85 8.01
N GLU A 28 -9.94 33.48 8.75
CA GLU A 28 -9.92 33.40 10.22
C GLU A 28 -10.36 34.69 10.95
N GLN A 29 -10.13 35.86 10.34
CA GLN A 29 -10.57 37.15 10.89
C GLN A 29 -12.09 37.32 10.85
N HIS A 30 -12.77 36.77 9.83
CA HIS A 30 -14.23 36.79 9.72
C HIS A 30 -14.89 35.82 10.71
N LYS A 31 -14.30 34.63 10.91
CA LYS A 31 -14.75 33.65 11.92
C LYS A 31 -14.70 34.23 13.33
N ARG A 32 -13.61 34.93 13.69
CA ARG A 32 -13.47 35.63 14.98
C ARG A 32 -14.52 36.72 15.17
N LYS A 33 -14.90 37.42 14.09
CA LYS A 33 -15.94 38.45 14.14
C LYS A 33 -17.33 37.85 14.41
N LEU A 34 -17.65 36.70 13.80
CA LEU A 34 -18.90 35.97 14.08
C LEU A 34 -18.99 35.47 15.53
N VAL A 35 -17.88 34.95 16.08
CA VAL A 35 -17.79 34.56 17.50
C VAL A 35 -17.97 35.76 18.43
N SER A 36 -17.38 36.92 18.10
CA SER A 36 -17.56 38.15 18.89
C SER A 36 -19.00 38.69 18.91
N LEU A 37 -19.85 38.24 17.98
CA LEU A 37 -21.29 38.58 17.90
C LEU A 37 -22.19 37.55 18.63
N GLY A 38 -21.59 36.57 19.32
CA GLY A 38 -22.27 35.56 20.13
C GLY A 38 -22.91 34.43 19.33
N LEU A 39 -22.43 34.17 18.10
CA LEU A 39 -22.94 33.11 17.23
C LEU A 39 -22.18 31.81 17.44
N ASP A 40 -22.91 30.71 17.51
CA ASP A 40 -22.36 29.36 17.65
C ASP A 40 -21.78 28.91 16.31
N VAL A 41 -20.46 29.09 16.16
CA VAL A 41 -19.69 28.65 14.99
C VAL A 41 -19.11 27.29 15.34
N PRO A 42 -19.45 26.19 14.61
CA PRO A 42 -18.86 24.88 14.87
C PRO A 42 -17.34 24.98 14.71
N GLU A 43 -16.64 24.85 15.82
CA GLU A 43 -15.18 24.91 15.87
C GLU A 43 -14.64 23.71 15.07
N ALA A 44 -14.08 23.99 13.89
CA ALA A 44 -13.27 23.00 13.19
C ALA A 44 -12.17 22.58 14.17
N ALA A 45 -12.12 21.29 14.49
CA ALA A 45 -11.26 20.73 15.53
C ALA A 45 -9.86 21.39 15.48
N PRO A 46 -9.42 22.08 16.56
CA PRO A 46 -8.18 22.84 16.50
C PRO A 46 -7.01 21.92 16.17
N SER A 47 -6.40 22.19 15.02
CA SER A 47 -5.21 21.52 14.50
C SER A 47 -4.04 21.76 15.44
N GLY A 48 -3.90 20.93 16.48
CA GLY A 48 -2.75 20.96 17.37
C GLY A 48 -1.48 20.37 16.73
N LEU A 49 -1.19 20.66 15.47
CA LEU A 49 0.14 20.56 14.87
C LEU A 49 0.40 21.88 14.17
N THR A 50 1.48 22.55 14.59
CA THR A 50 1.92 23.80 14.00
C THR A 50 2.51 23.54 12.61
N PRO A 51 2.17 24.35 11.61
CA PRO A 51 2.72 24.19 10.28
C PRO A 51 4.25 24.26 10.28
N GLY A 52 4.88 23.32 9.58
CA GLY A 52 6.35 23.26 9.45
C GLY A 52 7.10 22.41 10.49
N THR A 53 6.42 21.74 11.42
CA THR A 53 7.07 20.74 12.28
C THR A 53 7.26 19.39 11.56
N PRO A 54 8.21 18.52 11.96
CA PRO A 54 8.29 17.14 11.49
C PRO A 54 7.06 16.33 11.93
N LEU A 55 6.74 15.24 11.22
CA LEU A 55 5.70 14.29 11.65
C LEU A 55 5.92 13.94 13.14
N PRO A 56 4.86 13.88 13.97
CA PRO A 56 5.00 13.50 15.36
C PRO A 56 5.82 12.21 15.50
N PRO A 57 6.87 12.15 16.33
CA PRO A 57 7.80 11.03 16.35
C PRO A 57 7.11 9.66 16.51
N LYS A 58 6.10 9.57 17.37
CA LYS A 58 5.30 8.34 17.57
C LYS A 58 4.52 7.92 16.32
N LEU A 59 4.04 8.87 15.53
CA LEU A 59 3.32 8.57 14.29
C LEU A 59 4.27 8.20 13.17
N ARG A 60 5.39 8.93 13.03
CA ARG A 60 6.44 8.55 12.09
C ARG A 60 6.92 7.12 12.38
N GLN A 61 7.18 6.82 13.65
CA GLN A 61 7.53 5.47 14.10
C GLN A 61 6.44 4.46 13.71
N ALA A 62 5.18 4.71 14.04
CA ALA A 62 4.09 3.79 13.69
C ALA A 62 3.95 3.56 12.18
N LEU A 63 4.13 4.59 11.36
CA LEU A 63 4.12 4.46 9.89
C LEU A 63 5.33 3.69 9.37
N THR A 64 6.52 3.90 9.94
CA THR A 64 7.74 3.15 9.61
C THR A 64 7.63 1.69 10.05
N GLU A 65 6.99 1.39 11.19
CA GLU A 65 6.77 0.01 11.67
C GLU A 65 5.92 -0.81 10.69
N LEU A 66 4.99 -0.17 9.95
CA LEU A 66 4.24 -0.83 8.88
C LEU A 66 5.15 -1.32 7.74
N ASP A 67 6.23 -0.58 7.47
CA ASP A 67 7.19 -0.88 6.41
C ASP A 67 8.31 -1.83 6.86
N GLN A 68 8.33 -2.26 8.13
CA GLN A 68 9.36 -3.15 8.66
C GLN A 68 9.46 -4.48 7.89
N ILE A 69 8.31 -5.01 7.45
CA ILE A 69 8.29 -6.24 6.64
C ILE A 69 8.95 -6.02 5.27
N VAL A 70 8.81 -4.83 4.68
CA VAL A 70 9.47 -4.47 3.41
C VAL A 70 10.97 -4.42 3.62
N ILE A 71 11.44 -3.77 4.69
CA ILE A 71 12.87 -3.71 5.05
C ILE A 71 13.46 -5.12 5.18
N GLN A 72 12.80 -6.01 5.91
CA GLN A 72 13.26 -7.39 6.11
C GLN A 72 13.39 -8.16 4.79
N VAL A 73 12.38 -8.06 3.92
CA VAL A 73 12.35 -8.77 2.63
C VAL A 73 13.37 -8.20 1.64
N LEU A 74 13.60 -6.88 1.65
CA LEU A 74 14.66 -6.23 0.85
C LEU A 74 16.05 -6.64 1.33
N LEU A 75 16.31 -6.62 2.63
CA LEU A 75 17.59 -7.03 3.22
C LEU A 75 17.89 -8.51 2.96
N HIS A 76 16.87 -9.37 2.95
CA HIS A 76 17.00 -10.76 2.55
C HIS A 76 17.27 -10.93 1.05
N GLY A 77 16.98 -9.92 0.23
CA GLY A 77 17.06 -10.00 -1.23
C GLY A 77 15.92 -10.79 -1.85
N ALA A 78 14.86 -11.12 -1.10
CA ALA A 78 13.68 -11.79 -1.67
C ALA A 78 12.94 -10.87 -2.66
N ILE A 79 13.02 -9.55 -2.46
CA ILE A 79 12.69 -8.52 -3.46
C ILE A 79 13.96 -7.73 -3.77
N ARG A 80 14.24 -7.45 -5.05
CA ARG A 80 15.31 -6.53 -5.47
C ARG A 80 14.68 -5.34 -6.20
N LEU A 81 15.08 -4.12 -5.83
CA LEU A 81 14.62 -2.92 -6.53
C LEU A 81 15.56 -2.61 -7.70
N LEU A 82 14.98 -2.15 -8.80
CA LEU A 82 15.72 -1.71 -9.98
C LEU A 82 16.35 -0.35 -9.74
N CYS A 83 17.56 -0.15 -10.26
CA CYS A 83 18.24 1.12 -10.26
C CYS A 83 17.69 2.01 -11.39
N VAL A 84 17.02 3.12 -11.04
CA VAL A 84 16.47 4.04 -12.05
C VAL A 84 17.57 4.66 -12.91
N LYS A 85 18.74 4.95 -12.33
CA LYS A 85 19.88 5.48 -13.07
C LYS A 85 20.30 4.53 -14.20
N TRP A 86 20.40 3.24 -13.92
CA TRP A 86 20.69 2.23 -14.94
C TRP A 86 19.57 2.13 -15.98
N LEU A 87 18.30 2.10 -15.55
CA LEU A 87 17.14 2.01 -16.42
C LEU A 87 17.07 3.17 -17.43
N LEU A 88 17.43 4.38 -17.00
CA LEU A 88 17.41 5.58 -17.85
C LEU A 88 18.50 5.56 -18.93
N MET A 89 19.63 4.87 -18.69
CA MET A 89 20.76 4.75 -19.63
C MET A 89 20.52 3.75 -20.77
N GLN A 90 19.46 2.95 -20.70
CA GLN A 90 19.19 1.92 -21.70
C GLN A 90 18.84 2.49 -23.10
N PRO A 91 19.09 1.78 -24.21
CA PRO A 91 18.73 2.26 -25.54
C PRO A 91 17.21 2.39 -25.73
N ALA A 92 16.76 3.05 -26.80
CA ALA A 92 15.33 3.32 -27.04
C ALA A 92 14.50 2.05 -27.28
N ASN A 93 15.09 1.02 -27.86
CA ASN A 93 14.49 -0.29 -28.14
C ASN A 93 14.65 -1.29 -26.98
N PHE A 94 15.12 -0.83 -25.81
CA PHE A 94 15.31 -1.68 -24.65
C PHE A 94 13.98 -2.31 -24.22
N LYS A 95 14.02 -3.62 -23.95
CA LYS A 95 12.95 -4.38 -23.30
C LYS A 95 13.38 -4.73 -21.90
N MET A 96 12.43 -4.72 -20.98
CA MET A 96 12.68 -5.03 -19.59
C MET A 96 12.97 -6.53 -19.43
N PRO A 97 14.17 -6.94 -19.00
CA PRO A 97 14.45 -8.34 -18.69
C PRO A 97 13.81 -8.74 -17.36
N ASN A 98 13.60 -10.05 -17.17
CA ASN A 98 13.16 -10.56 -15.87
C ASN A 98 14.28 -10.44 -14.83
N ARG A 99 13.92 -10.66 -13.55
CA ARG A 99 14.87 -10.61 -12.44
C ARG A 99 16.13 -11.45 -12.66
N GLN A 100 16.00 -12.70 -13.11
CA GLN A 100 17.14 -13.59 -13.30
C GLN A 100 18.16 -13.01 -14.28
N ALA A 101 17.70 -12.53 -15.43
CA ALA A 101 18.59 -11.92 -16.42
C ALA A 101 19.20 -10.59 -15.93
N LEU A 102 18.53 -9.85 -15.04
CA LEU A 102 19.14 -8.67 -14.39
C LEU A 102 20.26 -9.04 -13.43
N GLU A 103 20.12 -10.12 -12.67
CA GLU A 103 21.17 -10.63 -11.79
C GLU A 103 22.37 -11.12 -12.60
N GLU A 104 22.16 -11.82 -13.72
CA GLU A 104 23.24 -12.19 -14.65
C GLU A 104 23.98 -10.95 -15.21
N LEU A 105 23.25 -9.88 -15.54
CA LEU A 105 23.84 -8.61 -15.98
C LEU A 105 24.64 -7.94 -14.85
N GLU A 106 24.12 -7.93 -13.62
CA GLU A 106 24.85 -7.45 -12.43
C GLU A 106 26.15 -8.23 -12.22
N GLU A 107 26.09 -9.56 -12.25
CA GLU A 107 27.24 -10.46 -12.11
C GLU A 107 28.28 -10.28 -13.23
N SER A 108 27.83 -9.95 -14.45
CA SER A 108 28.72 -9.63 -15.58
C SER A 108 29.47 -8.29 -15.44
N GLY A 109 29.16 -7.50 -14.42
CA GLY A 109 29.82 -6.23 -14.12
C GLY A 109 29.16 -5.00 -14.73
N ALA A 110 27.86 -5.04 -15.00
CA ALA A 110 27.11 -3.86 -15.48
C ALA A 110 27.28 -2.67 -14.51
N SER A 111 27.61 -1.49 -15.06
CA SER A 111 27.82 -0.27 -14.29
C SER A 111 27.09 0.92 -14.92
N PRO A 112 26.17 1.58 -14.19
CA PRO A 112 25.67 1.25 -12.85
C PRO A 112 25.02 -0.15 -12.78
N SER A 113 24.93 -0.75 -11.59
CA SER A 113 24.21 -2.04 -11.46
C SER A 113 22.73 -1.88 -11.86
N PRO A 114 22.13 -2.88 -12.56
CA PRO A 114 20.70 -2.88 -12.85
C PRO A 114 19.82 -2.93 -11.60
N LEU A 115 20.31 -3.52 -10.52
CA LEU A 115 19.59 -3.72 -9.27
C LEU A 115 20.31 -2.97 -8.14
N LEU A 116 19.55 -2.44 -7.19
CA LEU A 116 20.13 -1.92 -5.95
C LEU A 116 20.60 -3.07 -5.07
N SER A 117 21.62 -2.81 -4.26
CA SER A 117 21.97 -3.71 -3.16
C SER A 117 20.83 -3.77 -2.12
N PRO A 118 20.72 -4.88 -1.37
CA PRO A 118 19.76 -5.00 -0.27
C PRO A 118 19.81 -3.83 0.72
N GLN A 119 21.02 -3.34 1.05
CA GLN A 119 21.24 -2.27 2.02
C GLN A 119 20.79 -0.91 1.47
N GLU A 120 21.13 -0.60 0.21
CA GLU A 120 20.65 0.62 -0.44
C GLU A 120 19.13 0.64 -0.50
N ALA A 121 18.50 -0.47 -0.91
CA ALA A 121 17.05 -0.58 -0.99
C ALA A 121 16.38 -0.39 0.38
N ALA A 122 16.91 -1.01 1.44
CA ALA A 122 16.40 -0.83 2.80
C ALA A 122 16.54 0.62 3.29
N ALA A 123 17.66 1.28 3.01
CA ALA A 123 17.89 2.67 3.38
C ALA A 123 16.90 3.63 2.72
N LEU A 124 16.45 3.34 1.49
CA LEU A 124 15.39 4.12 0.83
C LEU A 124 14.06 4.03 1.59
N VAL A 125 13.72 2.84 2.11
CA VAL A 125 12.50 2.65 2.91
C VAL A 125 12.57 3.43 4.21
N GLU A 126 13.69 3.34 4.93
CA GLU A 126 13.92 4.05 6.19
C GLU A 126 13.92 5.59 6.03
N ARG A 127 14.39 6.07 4.87
CA ARG A 127 14.38 7.49 4.54
C ARG A 127 12.96 8.03 4.47
N GLY A 128 12.04 7.29 3.87
CA GLY A 128 10.61 7.60 3.90
C GLY A 128 10.24 8.90 3.19
N ASP A 129 10.86 9.16 2.04
CA ASP A 129 10.65 10.36 1.21
C ASP A 129 9.95 10.06 -0.13
N ARG A 130 9.36 8.86 -0.25
CA ARG A 130 8.67 8.32 -1.42
C ARG A 130 9.54 8.10 -2.66
N SER A 131 10.86 8.05 -2.54
CA SER A 131 11.77 7.89 -3.68
C SER A 131 11.74 6.50 -4.34
N ILE A 132 10.99 5.54 -3.80
CA ILE A 132 10.79 4.22 -4.42
C ILE A 132 9.52 4.26 -5.27
N GLY A 133 9.64 4.00 -6.56
CA GLY A 133 8.52 3.85 -7.46
C GLY A 133 8.00 2.42 -7.40
N THR A 134 6.70 2.23 -7.26
CA THR A 134 6.05 0.92 -7.37
C THR A 134 5.17 0.92 -8.60
N LEU A 135 5.54 0.16 -9.64
CA LEU A 135 4.82 0.14 -10.90
C LEU A 135 3.59 -0.76 -10.80
N THR A 136 2.41 -0.22 -11.13
CA THR A 136 1.19 -1.01 -11.33
C THR A 136 0.71 -0.89 -12.77
N TYR A 137 0.51 -2.03 -13.42
CA TYR A 137 0.22 -2.12 -14.84
C TYR A 137 -0.40 -3.47 -15.21
N GLY A 138 -1.16 -3.52 -16.29
CA GLY A 138 -1.72 -4.77 -16.79
C GLY A 138 -0.69 -5.57 -17.58
N TRP A 139 -0.29 -6.75 -17.08
CA TRP A 139 0.53 -7.73 -17.81
C TRP A 139 -0.09 -8.10 -19.17
N LEU A 140 0.66 -7.91 -20.25
CA LEU A 140 0.13 -8.08 -21.60
C LEU A 140 0.22 -9.52 -22.11
N SER A 141 1.28 -10.26 -21.76
CA SER A 141 1.45 -11.65 -22.17
C SER A 141 2.07 -12.49 -21.05
N PRO A 142 1.77 -13.80 -20.96
CA PRO A 142 2.49 -14.71 -20.08
C PRO A 142 3.97 -14.77 -20.42
N GLY A 143 4.84 -14.70 -19.40
CA GLY A 143 6.30 -14.77 -19.53
C GLY A 143 6.98 -13.51 -20.07
N ASP A 144 6.22 -12.60 -20.68
CA ASP A 144 6.70 -11.30 -21.15
C ASP A 144 5.58 -10.26 -20.95
N PRO A 145 5.60 -9.49 -19.85
CA PRO A 145 4.51 -8.61 -19.49
C PRO A 145 4.44 -7.33 -20.35
N ASP A 146 5.49 -7.03 -21.12
CA ASP A 146 5.60 -5.87 -22.00
C ASP A 146 6.28 -6.25 -23.34
N PRO A 147 5.62 -7.09 -24.16
CA PRO A 147 6.24 -7.70 -25.32
C PRO A 147 6.74 -6.70 -26.36
N ASP A 148 6.10 -5.53 -26.48
CA ASP A 148 6.52 -4.48 -27.41
C ASP A 148 7.36 -3.38 -26.76
N GLY A 149 7.69 -3.49 -25.48
CA GLY A 149 8.37 -2.42 -24.73
C GLY A 149 7.52 -1.15 -24.55
N SER A 150 6.20 -1.26 -24.67
CA SER A 150 5.26 -0.14 -24.54
C SER A 150 5.25 0.45 -23.13
N ARG A 151 5.23 -0.39 -22.09
CA ARG A 151 5.19 0.01 -20.68
C ARG A 151 6.47 0.70 -20.28
N ILE A 152 7.61 0.13 -20.67
CA ILE A 152 8.91 0.72 -20.34
C ILE A 152 9.10 2.08 -21.03
N ARG A 153 8.56 2.29 -22.24
CA ARG A 153 8.60 3.61 -22.90
C ARG A 153 7.82 4.66 -22.11
N VAL A 154 6.59 4.34 -21.70
CA VAL A 154 5.75 5.22 -20.86
C VAL A 154 6.47 5.57 -19.56
N LEU A 155 6.97 4.55 -18.85
CA LEU A 155 7.66 4.73 -17.58
C LEU A 155 8.92 5.59 -17.74
N ARG A 156 9.78 5.29 -18.72
CA ARG A 156 11.02 6.04 -18.93
C ARG A 156 10.76 7.49 -19.36
N ARG A 157 9.70 7.74 -20.14
CA ARG A 157 9.26 9.11 -20.45
C ARG A 157 8.93 9.86 -19.16
N ALA A 158 8.09 9.28 -18.30
CA ALA A 158 7.68 9.89 -17.04
C ALA A 158 8.88 10.17 -16.12
N LEU A 159 9.81 9.22 -15.96
CA LEU A 159 11.01 9.37 -15.15
C LEU A 159 11.96 10.46 -15.69
N LYS A 160 12.07 10.60 -17.02
CA LYS A 160 12.87 11.67 -17.66
C LYS A 160 12.26 13.05 -17.52
N GLY A 161 10.93 13.14 -17.40
CA GLY A 161 10.22 14.41 -17.25
C GLY A 161 10.52 15.16 -15.95
N MET A 162 11.23 14.54 -15.00
CA MET A 162 11.63 15.11 -13.69
C MET A 162 10.49 15.58 -12.77
N ALA A 163 9.23 15.45 -13.20
CA ALA A 163 8.05 15.71 -12.38
C ALA A 163 7.93 14.73 -11.19
N ILE A 164 8.54 13.54 -11.33
CA ILE A 164 8.57 12.49 -10.31
C ILE A 164 10.02 12.27 -9.88
N ARG A 165 10.25 12.13 -8.57
CA ARG A 165 11.59 11.89 -8.01
C ARG A 165 11.68 10.44 -7.54
N ILE A 166 12.16 9.57 -8.43
CA ILE A 166 12.31 8.14 -8.16
C ILE A 166 13.76 7.72 -8.35
N GLU A 167 14.31 7.05 -7.35
CA GLU A 167 15.69 6.52 -7.34
C GLU A 167 15.71 5.01 -7.59
N ALA A 168 14.68 4.30 -7.14
CA ALA A 168 14.55 2.86 -7.26
C ALA A 168 13.15 2.48 -7.70
N LEU A 169 13.02 1.35 -8.41
CA LEU A 169 11.74 0.90 -8.93
C LEU A 169 11.46 -0.55 -8.51
N PHE A 170 10.31 -0.77 -7.89
CA PHE A 170 9.67 -2.08 -7.86
C PHE A 170 8.88 -2.27 -9.15
N TRP A 171 9.34 -3.20 -9.98
CA TRP A 171 8.63 -3.71 -11.14
C TRP A 171 8.59 -5.21 -10.97
N ASP A 172 7.42 -5.77 -10.65
CA ASP A 172 7.22 -7.19 -10.34
C ASP A 172 8.06 -8.18 -11.18
N PHE A 173 8.09 -8.02 -12.50
CA PHE A 173 8.84 -8.84 -13.45
C PHE A 173 10.37 -8.79 -13.25
N GLY A 174 10.90 -7.59 -12.96
CA GLY A 174 12.33 -7.37 -12.70
C GLY A 174 12.72 -7.51 -11.23
N SER A 175 11.75 -7.45 -10.31
CA SER A 175 11.96 -7.41 -8.86
C SER A 175 11.69 -8.75 -8.16
N LEU A 176 10.89 -9.61 -8.76
CA LEU A 176 10.56 -10.96 -8.28
C LEU A 176 11.10 -12.02 -9.25
N TYR A 177 11.47 -13.18 -8.71
CA TYR A 177 11.84 -14.30 -9.55
C TYR A 177 10.67 -14.79 -10.39
N GLN A 178 10.90 -14.99 -11.70
CA GLN A 178 9.88 -15.43 -12.65
C GLN A 178 10.03 -16.92 -12.97
N ASN A 179 8.97 -17.59 -13.43
CA ASN A 179 9.11 -18.98 -13.85
C ASN A 179 9.93 -19.10 -15.15
N PRO A 180 10.76 -20.16 -15.31
CA PRO A 180 11.03 -21.22 -14.33
C PRO A 180 11.96 -20.75 -13.19
N ARG A 181 11.67 -21.20 -11.96
CA ARG A 181 12.44 -20.88 -10.76
C ARG A 181 13.24 -22.10 -10.28
N THR A 182 14.47 -21.87 -9.84
CA THR A 182 15.21 -22.87 -9.04
C THR A 182 14.59 -22.99 -7.64
N PRO A 183 14.89 -24.05 -6.85
CA PRO A 183 14.35 -24.18 -5.50
C PRO A 183 14.64 -22.98 -4.60
N GLY A 184 15.85 -22.39 -4.67
CA GLY A 184 16.19 -21.18 -3.91
C GLY A 184 15.41 -19.94 -4.38
N GLN A 185 15.18 -19.83 -5.69
CA GLN A 185 14.36 -18.74 -6.25
C GLN A 185 12.88 -18.89 -5.86
N GLU A 186 12.37 -20.13 -5.78
CA GLU A 186 11.02 -20.41 -5.28
C GLU A 186 10.88 -19.97 -3.81
N GLU A 187 11.82 -20.33 -2.96
CA GLU A 187 11.83 -19.92 -1.55
C GLU A 187 11.84 -18.40 -1.40
N ALA A 188 12.73 -17.71 -2.12
CA ALA A 188 12.80 -16.25 -2.12
C ALA A 188 11.49 -15.61 -2.60
N PHE A 189 10.87 -16.15 -3.66
CA PHE A 189 9.58 -15.68 -4.15
C PHE A 189 8.45 -15.88 -3.13
N VAL A 190 8.42 -17.04 -2.46
CA VAL A 190 7.44 -17.30 -1.39
C VAL A 190 7.64 -16.30 -0.25
N ILE A 191 8.88 -16.00 0.14
CA ILE A 191 9.19 -15.00 1.17
C ILE A 191 8.71 -13.60 0.75
N ALA A 192 8.90 -13.21 -0.51
CA ALA A 192 8.46 -11.92 -1.02
C ALA A 192 6.93 -11.72 -0.93
N LEU A 193 6.16 -12.81 -1.11
CA LEU A 193 4.69 -12.77 -1.05
C LEU A 193 4.13 -13.04 0.35
N LYS A 194 4.82 -13.83 1.17
CA LYS A 194 4.36 -14.21 2.51
C LYS A 194 4.43 -13.00 3.44
N GLY A 195 3.35 -12.80 4.21
CA GLY A 195 3.28 -11.67 5.16
C GLY A 195 2.99 -10.31 4.51
N GLY A 196 2.74 -10.25 3.20
CA GLY A 196 2.23 -9.05 2.54
C GLY A 196 3.27 -7.98 2.20
N ALA A 197 4.56 -8.30 2.15
CA ALA A 197 5.61 -7.33 1.83
C ALA A 197 5.40 -6.64 0.47
N MET A 198 5.03 -7.42 -0.56
CA MET A 198 4.69 -6.88 -1.88
C MET A 198 3.52 -5.88 -1.80
N ASN A 199 2.45 -6.22 -1.08
CA ASN A 199 1.32 -5.30 -0.90
C ASN A 199 1.74 -4.03 -0.17
N GLN A 200 2.60 -4.17 0.82
CA GLN A 200 3.13 -3.04 1.58
C GLN A 200 3.99 -2.12 0.71
N LEU A 201 4.64 -2.60 -0.36
CA LEU A 201 5.29 -1.72 -1.34
C LEU A 201 4.29 -0.82 -2.10
N TYR A 202 3.08 -1.30 -2.40
CA TYR A 202 2.03 -0.46 -2.97
C TYR A 202 1.44 0.49 -1.90
N ALA A 203 1.25 -0.02 -0.69
CA ALA A 203 0.54 0.67 0.38
C ALA A 203 1.38 1.62 1.25
N SER A 204 2.72 1.51 1.23
CA SER A 204 3.59 2.30 2.10
C SER A 204 3.34 3.80 1.93
N ILE A 205 3.10 4.50 3.03
CA ILE A 205 2.78 5.93 3.00
C ILE A 205 4.02 6.79 2.84
N LEU A 206 5.14 6.35 3.41
CA LEU A 206 6.37 7.13 3.48
C LEU A 206 7.39 6.70 2.44
N ALA A 207 7.53 5.40 2.16
CA ALA A 207 8.62 4.91 1.33
C ALA A 207 8.35 4.94 -0.18
N THR A 208 7.09 4.78 -0.61
CA THR A 208 6.80 4.53 -2.03
C THR A 208 5.81 5.50 -2.68
N THR A 209 6.06 5.78 -3.96
CA THR A 209 5.13 6.40 -4.91
C THR A 209 4.66 5.34 -5.91
N VAL A 210 3.35 5.24 -6.13
CA VAL A 210 2.78 4.31 -7.12
C VAL A 210 2.72 4.98 -8.50
N LEU A 211 3.24 4.26 -9.49
CA LEU A 211 3.30 4.66 -10.88
C LEU A 211 2.29 3.80 -11.65
N GLN A 212 1.17 4.39 -12.03
CA GLN A 212 0.01 3.67 -12.58
C GLN A 212 -0.08 3.84 -14.09
N ILE A 213 -0.05 2.73 -14.82
CA ILE A 213 -0.29 2.69 -16.27
C ILE A 213 -1.60 1.95 -16.54
N GLU A 214 -2.69 2.70 -16.69
CA GLU A 214 -4.01 2.11 -16.97
C GLU A 214 -4.24 1.79 -18.45
N GLU A 215 -3.59 2.56 -19.33
CA GLU A 215 -3.65 2.40 -20.79
C GLU A 215 -3.42 0.93 -21.17
N ILE A 216 -4.19 0.36 -22.10
CA ILE A 216 -3.90 -0.96 -22.65
C ILE A 216 -3.52 -0.76 -24.12
N PRO A 217 -2.26 -1.05 -24.53
CA PRO A 217 -1.84 -0.86 -25.90
C PRO A 217 -2.61 -1.78 -26.85
N PRO A 218 -2.69 -1.41 -28.14
CA PRO A 218 -3.35 -2.24 -29.13
C PRO A 218 -2.61 -3.57 -29.26
N ARG A 219 -3.39 -4.65 -29.42
CA ARG A 219 -2.87 -5.99 -29.62
C ARG A 219 -2.09 -6.08 -30.95
N PRO A 220 -0.84 -6.58 -30.95
CA PRO A 220 -0.10 -6.84 -32.19
C PRO A 220 -0.68 -7.99 -33.01
N ALA A 221 -0.40 -7.99 -34.31
CA ALA A 221 -0.98 -8.93 -35.27
C ALA A 221 -0.60 -10.39 -34.97
N GLU A 222 0.61 -10.64 -34.46
CA GLU A 222 1.08 -11.98 -34.12
C GLU A 222 0.28 -12.63 -32.98
N PHE A 223 -0.39 -11.83 -32.14
CA PHE A 223 -1.27 -12.31 -31.08
C PHE A 223 -2.72 -12.50 -31.54
N ASP A 224 -3.06 -12.15 -32.80
CA ASP A 224 -4.40 -12.32 -33.36
C ASP A 224 -4.82 -13.79 -33.40
N GLY A 225 -6.03 -14.09 -32.94
CA GLY A 225 -6.52 -15.47 -32.89
C GLY A 225 -5.82 -16.39 -31.87
N VAL A 226 -4.86 -15.92 -31.06
CA VAL A 226 -4.08 -16.81 -30.19
C VAL A 226 -4.64 -16.86 -28.76
N VAL A 227 -4.87 -18.07 -28.26
CA VAL A 227 -5.12 -18.35 -26.84
C VAL A 227 -3.94 -19.10 -26.23
N CYS A 228 -3.77 -18.95 -24.92
CA CYS A 228 -2.83 -19.72 -24.12
C CYS A 228 -3.58 -20.63 -23.14
N LEU A 229 -3.01 -21.82 -22.91
CA LEU A 229 -3.57 -22.85 -22.04
C LEU A 229 -2.69 -22.94 -20.78
N PHE A 230 -3.16 -22.36 -19.67
CA PHE A 230 -2.42 -22.37 -18.41
C PHE A 230 -2.55 -23.72 -17.72
N LYS A 231 -1.40 -24.30 -17.35
CA LYS A 231 -1.30 -25.60 -16.69
C LYS A 231 -2.12 -26.66 -17.45
N LEU A 232 -1.69 -26.92 -18.69
CA LEU A 232 -2.25 -27.98 -19.51
C LEU A 232 -2.18 -29.32 -18.76
N SER A 233 -3.26 -30.09 -18.80
CA SER A 233 -3.34 -31.36 -18.09
C SER A 233 -2.34 -32.37 -18.67
N ALA A 234 -1.80 -33.23 -17.81
CA ALA A 234 -0.90 -34.29 -18.24
C ALA A 234 -1.59 -35.18 -19.29
N ASN A 235 -0.83 -35.60 -20.31
CA ASN A 235 -1.27 -36.46 -21.42
C ASN A 235 -2.27 -35.83 -22.41
N VAL A 236 -2.54 -34.53 -22.35
CA VAL A 236 -3.31 -33.84 -23.38
C VAL A 236 -2.43 -33.66 -24.62
N ASP A 237 -2.88 -34.22 -25.75
CA ASP A 237 -2.26 -34.01 -27.06
C ASP A 237 -3.04 -33.02 -27.93
N GLU A 238 -2.52 -32.76 -29.14
CA GLU A 238 -3.15 -31.83 -30.09
C GLU A 238 -4.54 -32.28 -30.52
N ASN A 239 -4.78 -33.58 -30.68
CA ASN A 239 -6.09 -34.09 -31.09
C ASN A 239 -7.16 -33.80 -30.04
N MET A 240 -6.81 -34.00 -28.76
CA MET A 240 -7.68 -33.67 -27.64
C MET A 240 -7.97 -32.17 -27.56
N VAL A 241 -6.94 -31.32 -27.75
CA VAL A 241 -7.11 -29.86 -27.80
C VAL A 241 -8.07 -29.47 -28.94
N ARG A 242 -7.85 -29.99 -30.15
CA ARG A 242 -8.68 -29.70 -31.31
C ARG A 242 -10.12 -30.17 -31.11
N ALA A 243 -10.32 -31.37 -30.58
CA ALA A 243 -11.66 -31.91 -30.32
C ALA A 243 -12.48 -31.00 -29.39
N VAL A 244 -11.82 -30.38 -28.40
CA VAL A 244 -12.49 -29.50 -27.42
C VAL A 244 -12.68 -28.07 -27.94
N LEU A 245 -11.71 -27.53 -28.66
CA LEU A 245 -11.67 -26.10 -29.01
C LEU A 245 -12.24 -25.77 -30.40
N THR A 246 -12.34 -26.74 -31.32
CA THR A 246 -12.85 -26.50 -32.69
C THR A 246 -14.28 -25.96 -32.72
N ARG A 247 -15.08 -26.22 -31.67
CA ARG A 247 -16.43 -25.66 -31.52
C ARG A 247 -16.48 -24.12 -31.48
N PHE A 248 -15.36 -23.46 -31.19
CA PHE A 248 -15.26 -21.99 -31.19
C PHE A 248 -14.81 -21.41 -32.54
N GLY A 249 -14.27 -22.25 -33.44
CA GLY A 249 -13.84 -21.88 -34.77
C GLY A 249 -12.70 -22.74 -35.30
N THR A 250 -12.29 -22.44 -36.53
CA THR A 250 -11.18 -23.15 -37.21
C THR A 250 -9.86 -22.91 -36.47
N ILE A 251 -9.18 -24.00 -36.10
CA ILE A 251 -7.85 -23.96 -35.48
C ILE A 251 -6.79 -24.13 -36.57
N GLU A 252 -5.92 -23.14 -36.72
CA GLU A 252 -4.82 -23.15 -37.67
C GLU A 252 -3.62 -23.93 -37.14
N SER A 253 -3.26 -23.71 -35.87
CA SER A 253 -2.11 -24.38 -35.25
C SER A 253 -2.27 -24.56 -33.74
N CYS A 254 -1.59 -25.57 -33.22
CA CYS A 254 -1.39 -25.82 -31.80
C CYS A 254 0.12 -25.92 -31.56
N ASP A 255 0.65 -25.16 -30.59
CA ASP A 255 2.03 -25.31 -30.13
C ASP A 255 1.99 -25.67 -28.64
N LEU A 256 2.06 -26.98 -28.38
CA LEU A 256 2.04 -27.54 -27.03
C LEU A 256 3.42 -27.63 -26.39
N GLY A 257 4.49 -27.34 -27.14
CA GLY A 257 5.86 -27.31 -26.63
C GLY A 257 6.21 -26.00 -25.92
N ARG A 258 5.46 -24.93 -26.20
CA ARG A 258 5.59 -23.65 -25.52
C ARG A 258 5.08 -23.71 -24.07
N THR A 259 5.58 -22.82 -23.21
CA THR A 259 5.08 -22.61 -21.85
C THR A 259 4.60 -21.15 -21.67
N PRO A 260 3.30 -20.89 -21.48
CA PRO A 260 2.19 -21.85 -21.62
C PRO A 260 2.00 -22.30 -23.08
N PRO A 261 1.44 -23.50 -23.32
CA PRO A 261 0.96 -23.95 -24.62
C PRO A 261 0.01 -22.95 -25.28
N ILE A 262 0.02 -22.86 -26.61
CA ILE A 262 -0.84 -21.94 -27.36
C ILE A 262 -1.63 -22.64 -28.46
N VAL A 263 -2.77 -22.04 -28.80
CA VAL A 263 -3.64 -22.45 -29.91
C VAL A 263 -4.00 -21.21 -30.72
N ARG A 264 -3.81 -21.27 -32.04
CA ARG A 264 -4.20 -20.22 -32.97
C ARG A 264 -5.48 -20.59 -33.69
N PHE A 265 -6.48 -19.75 -33.56
CA PHE A 265 -7.69 -19.76 -34.37
C PHE A 265 -7.50 -18.89 -35.62
N ALA A 266 -8.21 -19.21 -36.68
CA ALA A 266 -8.25 -18.41 -37.92
C ALA A 266 -8.91 -17.02 -37.73
N SER A 267 -9.55 -16.78 -36.59
CA SER A 267 -10.10 -15.46 -36.25
C SER A 267 -9.90 -15.15 -34.77
N HIS A 268 -9.67 -13.88 -34.47
CA HIS A 268 -9.65 -13.41 -33.08
C HIS A 268 -10.99 -13.54 -32.37
N ALA A 269 -12.11 -13.43 -33.08
CA ALA A 269 -13.44 -13.65 -32.50
C ALA A 269 -13.58 -15.07 -31.89
N SER A 270 -13.01 -16.09 -32.54
CA SER A 270 -12.98 -17.45 -32.01
C SER A 270 -12.13 -17.57 -30.74
N ALA A 271 -10.98 -16.89 -30.69
CA ALA A 271 -10.14 -16.85 -29.48
C ALA A 271 -10.88 -16.20 -28.29
N ILE A 272 -11.59 -15.10 -28.54
CA ILE A 272 -12.43 -14.43 -27.53
C ILE A 272 -13.60 -15.33 -27.10
N ALA A 273 -14.25 -16.03 -28.03
CA ALA A 273 -15.31 -16.97 -27.69
C ALA A 273 -14.80 -18.12 -26.80
N ALA A 274 -13.62 -18.67 -27.11
CA ALA A 274 -12.97 -19.69 -26.29
C ALA A 274 -12.61 -19.16 -24.89
N LYS A 275 -12.02 -17.96 -24.81
CA LYS A 275 -11.73 -17.26 -23.54
C LYS A 275 -12.99 -17.10 -22.69
N ASN A 276 -14.07 -16.58 -23.27
CA ASN A 276 -15.31 -16.31 -22.55
C ASN A 276 -16.02 -17.59 -22.07
N ALA A 277 -15.85 -18.71 -22.78
CA ALA A 277 -16.33 -20.02 -22.34
C ALA A 277 -15.54 -20.59 -21.15
N GLY A 278 -14.34 -20.05 -20.88
CA GLY A 278 -13.46 -20.48 -19.81
C GLY A 278 -12.72 -21.78 -20.09
N ALA A 279 -11.81 -22.14 -19.17
CA ALA A 279 -10.98 -23.34 -19.29
C ALA A 279 -11.86 -24.62 -19.27
N PRO A 280 -11.83 -25.44 -20.34
CA PRO A 280 -12.60 -26.67 -20.39
C PRO A 280 -12.15 -27.67 -19.31
N PRO A 281 -13.08 -28.32 -18.58
CA PRO A 281 -12.73 -29.34 -17.59
C PRO A 281 -11.85 -30.44 -18.18
N GLY A 282 -10.75 -30.77 -17.49
CA GLY A 282 -9.80 -31.80 -17.92
C GLY A 282 -8.84 -31.39 -19.03
N LEU A 283 -8.97 -30.18 -19.60
CA LEU A 283 -8.02 -29.68 -20.60
C LEU A 283 -6.88 -28.90 -19.92
N CYS A 284 -7.21 -27.82 -19.22
CA CYS A 284 -6.25 -26.91 -18.57
C CYS A 284 -6.90 -26.23 -17.36
N GLU A 285 -6.10 -25.65 -16.46
CA GLU A 285 -6.64 -24.90 -15.31
C GLU A 285 -7.13 -23.50 -15.68
N GLY A 286 -6.55 -22.89 -16.73
CA GLY A 286 -6.89 -21.56 -17.22
C GLY A 286 -6.78 -21.47 -18.74
N LEU A 287 -7.61 -20.64 -19.35
CA LEU A 287 -7.58 -20.35 -20.78
C LEU A 287 -7.85 -18.86 -20.96
N ASP A 288 -6.94 -18.15 -21.62
CA ASP A 288 -7.09 -16.73 -21.94
C ASP A 288 -6.47 -16.43 -23.32
N THR A 289 -6.76 -15.28 -23.90
CA THR A 289 -6.02 -14.78 -25.06
C THR A 289 -4.55 -14.59 -24.69
N LEU A 290 -3.64 -14.90 -25.62
CA LEU A 290 -2.20 -14.77 -25.36
C LEU A 290 -1.83 -13.32 -25.06
N TYR A 291 -2.45 -12.37 -25.76
CA TYR A 291 -2.40 -10.95 -25.42
C TYR A 291 -3.63 -10.58 -24.60
N ASN A 292 -3.41 -10.08 -23.39
CA ASN A 292 -4.47 -9.73 -22.47
C ASN A 292 -4.92 -8.28 -22.70
N GLU A 293 -6.03 -8.11 -23.41
CA GLU A 293 -6.65 -6.80 -23.70
C GLU A 293 -7.60 -6.32 -22.60
N THR A 294 -7.69 -7.06 -21.48
CA THR A 294 -8.60 -6.69 -20.38
C THR A 294 -8.23 -5.31 -19.83
N PRO A 295 -9.18 -4.38 -19.65
CA PRO A 295 -8.91 -3.07 -19.05
C PRO A 295 -8.22 -3.19 -17.69
N TYR A 296 -7.35 -2.24 -17.36
CA TYR A 296 -6.57 -2.25 -16.12
C TYR A 296 -7.43 -2.45 -14.86
N LEU A 297 -8.45 -1.61 -14.65
CA LEU A 297 -9.36 -1.69 -13.49
C LEU A 297 -10.26 -2.93 -13.47
N SER A 298 -10.28 -3.71 -14.56
CA SER A 298 -11.01 -4.99 -14.62
C SER A 298 -10.11 -6.19 -14.30
N ARG A 299 -8.85 -5.98 -13.91
CA ARG A 299 -7.90 -7.04 -13.54
C ARG A 299 -7.77 -7.11 -12.03
N GLY A 300 -7.87 -8.31 -11.47
CA GLY A 300 -7.93 -8.49 -10.02
C GLY A 300 -6.69 -7.98 -9.27
N TRP A 301 -5.49 -8.27 -9.78
CA TRP A 301 -4.24 -7.77 -9.20
C TRP A 301 -4.15 -6.24 -9.29
N CYS A 302 -4.38 -5.66 -10.47
CA CYS A 302 -4.36 -4.21 -10.67
C CYS A 302 -5.38 -3.49 -9.79
N CYS A 303 -6.59 -4.03 -9.65
CA CYS A 303 -7.61 -3.49 -8.75
C CYS A 303 -7.14 -3.50 -7.28
N CYS A 304 -6.52 -4.60 -6.83
CA CYS A 304 -5.97 -4.70 -5.48
C CYS A 304 -4.85 -3.68 -5.25
N GLU A 305 -3.91 -3.57 -6.18
CA GLU A 305 -2.81 -2.60 -6.14
C GLU A 305 -3.32 -1.15 -6.09
N ASP A 306 -4.33 -0.83 -6.91
CA ASP A 306 -5.02 0.46 -6.89
C ASP A 306 -5.67 0.72 -5.51
N SER A 307 -6.45 -0.23 -4.96
CA SER A 307 -7.03 -0.12 -3.62
C SER A 307 -5.94 0.14 -2.57
N LEU A 308 -4.93 -0.73 -2.50
CA LEU A 308 -3.82 -0.66 -1.53
C LEU A 308 -3.10 0.70 -1.57
N SER A 309 -2.87 1.24 -2.76
CA SER A 309 -2.16 2.50 -2.95
C SER A 309 -2.89 3.73 -2.39
N ARG A 310 -4.23 3.65 -2.30
CA ARG A 310 -5.10 4.75 -1.90
C ARG A 310 -5.66 4.57 -0.49
N GLU A 311 -5.79 3.34 -0.03
CA GLU A 311 -6.53 2.96 1.19
C GLU A 311 -6.12 3.81 2.40
N LEU A 312 -4.84 3.81 2.72
CA LEU A 312 -4.37 4.52 3.89
C LEU A 312 -4.26 6.04 3.65
N MET A 313 -4.10 6.50 2.41
CA MET A 313 -4.16 7.92 2.07
C MET A 313 -5.56 8.50 2.32
N LYS A 314 -6.64 7.83 1.87
CA LYS A 314 -8.03 8.26 2.11
C LYS A 314 -8.28 8.58 3.60
N ARG A 315 -7.73 7.74 4.49
CA ARG A 315 -7.82 7.92 5.94
C ARG A 315 -6.98 9.05 6.49
N LEU A 316 -5.71 9.11 6.09
CA LEU A 316 -4.77 10.09 6.65
C LEU A 316 -5.12 11.51 6.20
N THR A 317 -5.64 11.68 4.99
CA THR A 317 -6.10 12.97 4.45
C THR A 317 -7.30 13.53 5.23
N ALA A 318 -8.07 12.69 5.92
CA ALA A 318 -9.14 13.13 6.84
C ALA A 318 -8.62 13.81 8.12
N TYR A 319 -7.29 13.78 8.37
CA TYR A 319 -6.64 14.46 9.50
C TYR A 319 -5.81 15.63 8.95
N PRO A 320 -6.31 16.89 8.99
CA PRO A 320 -5.65 18.05 8.36
C PRO A 320 -4.18 18.22 8.76
N ALA A 321 -3.92 17.98 10.03
CA ALA A 321 -2.59 18.06 10.63
C ALA A 321 -1.59 17.04 10.04
N LEU A 322 -2.07 15.89 9.56
CA LEU A 322 -1.24 14.87 8.90
C LEU A 322 -1.15 15.14 7.41
N ARG A 323 -2.24 15.59 6.79
CA ARG A 323 -2.29 16.01 5.40
C ARG A 323 -1.19 17.02 5.07
N GLU A 324 -1.00 18.06 5.89
CA GLU A 324 0.06 19.05 5.68
C GLU A 324 1.47 18.44 5.61
N HIS A 325 1.72 17.35 6.35
CA HIS A 325 3.02 16.66 6.29
C HIS A 325 3.13 15.75 5.08
N LEU A 326 2.06 15.04 4.72
CA LEU A 326 2.03 14.15 3.57
C LEU A 326 2.07 14.92 2.24
N ASP A 327 1.50 16.12 2.21
CA ASP A 327 1.50 17.01 1.04
C ASP A 327 2.89 17.62 0.78
N LYS A 328 3.81 17.59 1.75
CA LYS A 328 5.23 17.93 1.55
C LYS A 328 6.00 16.83 0.85
N LEU A 329 5.51 15.59 0.90
CA LEU A 329 6.04 14.49 0.11
C LEU A 329 5.51 14.60 -1.33
N GLN A 330 6.22 13.99 -2.29
CA GLN A 330 5.65 13.88 -3.63
C GLN A 330 4.32 13.10 -3.61
N PRO A 331 3.40 13.35 -4.55
CA PRO A 331 2.13 12.65 -4.63
C PRO A 331 2.27 11.13 -4.51
N LYS A 332 1.31 10.50 -3.81
CA LYS A 332 1.35 9.06 -3.56
C LYS A 332 1.15 8.26 -4.85
N VAL A 333 0.33 8.74 -5.77
CA VAL A 333 0.01 8.05 -7.02
C VAL A 333 0.19 9.02 -8.18
N PHE A 334 0.83 8.54 -9.25
CA PHE A 334 0.89 9.22 -10.54
C PHE A 334 0.27 8.33 -11.61
N ALA A 335 -0.65 8.90 -12.39
CA ALA A 335 -1.10 8.29 -13.64
C ALA A 335 -0.09 8.60 -14.74
N LEU A 336 0.28 7.57 -15.49
CA LEU A 336 1.22 7.64 -16.60
C LEU A 336 0.51 7.20 -17.90
N GLY A 337 0.91 7.79 -19.02
CA GLY A 337 0.41 7.40 -20.34
C GLY A 337 1.45 7.65 -21.45
N SER A 338 1.17 7.13 -22.64
CA SER A 338 2.03 7.24 -23.82
C SER A 338 2.26 8.69 -24.27
N ASP A 339 1.19 9.48 -24.32
CA ASP A 339 1.18 10.82 -24.92
C ASP A 339 0.94 11.96 -23.91
N VAL A 340 0.97 11.65 -22.62
CA VAL A 340 0.74 12.62 -21.54
C VAL A 340 1.92 12.62 -20.58
N ASP A 341 2.16 13.77 -19.96
CA ASP A 341 3.10 13.85 -18.86
C ASP A 341 2.50 13.22 -17.61
N ALA A 342 3.35 12.80 -16.67
CA ALA A 342 2.88 12.16 -15.46
C ALA A 342 2.02 13.11 -14.63
N THR A 343 0.79 12.70 -14.32
CA THR A 343 -0.16 13.51 -13.56
C THR A 343 -0.37 12.94 -12.17
N PRO A 344 -0.26 13.75 -11.10
CA PRO A 344 -0.67 13.34 -9.77
C PRO A 344 -2.14 12.88 -9.77
N VAL A 345 -2.44 11.78 -9.07
CA VAL A 345 -3.81 11.37 -8.82
C VAL A 345 -4.20 11.81 -7.42
N GLU A 346 -5.18 12.71 -7.34
CA GLU A 346 -5.72 13.14 -6.05
C GLU A 346 -6.48 11.99 -5.39
N VAL A 347 -6.27 11.85 -4.08
CA VAL A 347 -6.96 10.86 -3.25
C VAL A 347 -7.85 11.64 -2.30
N GLU A 348 -9.13 11.67 -2.63
CA GLU A 348 -10.13 12.32 -1.80
C GLU A 348 -10.23 11.65 -0.43
N ALA A 349 -10.47 12.48 0.59
CA ALA A 349 -10.74 11.98 1.93
C ALA A 349 -12.11 11.26 1.92
N SER A 350 -12.11 9.99 2.32
CA SER A 350 -13.34 9.21 2.48
C SER A 350 -13.20 8.24 3.64
N GLU A 351 -14.33 7.80 4.19
CA GLU A 351 -14.34 6.58 4.99
C GLU A 351 -13.95 5.39 4.12
N LEU A 352 -13.35 4.37 4.73
CA LEU A 352 -13.01 3.15 4.00
C LEU A 352 -14.24 2.28 3.87
N ASP A 353 -14.59 2.00 2.63
CA ASP A 353 -15.55 0.97 2.29
C ASP A 353 -14.81 -0.27 1.79
N VAL A 354 -14.29 -1.01 2.78
CA VAL A 354 -13.54 -2.25 2.56
C VAL A 354 -14.39 -3.26 1.80
N ASP A 355 -15.71 -3.25 2.02
CA ASP A 355 -16.64 -4.16 1.35
C ASP A 355 -16.81 -3.80 -0.13
N VAL A 356 -16.89 -2.51 -0.47
CA VAL A 356 -16.87 -2.05 -1.87
C VAL A 356 -15.56 -2.41 -2.57
N ASP A 357 -14.42 -2.23 -1.90
CA ASP A 357 -13.12 -2.61 -2.46
C ASP A 357 -13.00 -4.14 -2.67
N ILE A 358 -13.45 -4.94 -1.70
CA ILE A 358 -13.53 -6.40 -1.85
C ILE A 358 -14.48 -6.79 -2.98
N GLU A 359 -15.61 -6.12 -3.12
CA GLU A 359 -16.58 -6.40 -4.17
C GLU A 359 -16.02 -6.06 -5.56
N ARG A 360 -15.31 -4.93 -5.68
CA ARG A 360 -14.60 -4.56 -6.91
C ARG A 360 -13.55 -5.60 -7.29
N ILE A 361 -12.76 -6.07 -6.33
CA ILE A 361 -11.80 -7.17 -6.54
C ILE A 361 -12.52 -8.47 -6.92
N ASN A 362 -13.67 -8.77 -6.29
CA ASN A 362 -14.47 -9.95 -6.58
C ASN A 362 -15.02 -9.97 -8.02
N GLN A 363 -15.43 -8.82 -8.54
CA GLN A 363 -15.98 -8.67 -9.89
C GLN A 363 -14.89 -8.63 -10.97
N SER A 364 -13.62 -8.50 -10.56
CA SER A 364 -12.49 -8.42 -11.48
C SER A 364 -12.14 -9.78 -12.12
N LYS A 365 -11.50 -9.71 -13.29
CA LYS A 365 -11.00 -10.89 -14.02
C LYS A 365 -9.66 -11.34 -13.46
N PHE A 366 -9.53 -12.66 -13.34
CA PHE A 366 -8.29 -13.36 -12.99
C PHE A 366 -7.99 -14.40 -14.06
N THR A 367 -6.72 -14.51 -14.45
CA THR A 367 -6.24 -15.51 -15.42
C THR A 367 -6.12 -16.91 -14.80
N SER A 368 -5.96 -16.96 -13.47
CA SER A 368 -5.77 -18.16 -12.66
C SER A 368 -6.89 -18.30 -11.62
N LYS A 369 -7.41 -19.52 -11.41
CA LYS A 369 -8.43 -19.80 -10.39
C LYS A 369 -7.91 -19.58 -8.95
N GLY A 370 -6.61 -19.77 -8.72
CA GLY A 370 -5.98 -19.64 -7.40
C GLY A 370 -5.74 -18.20 -6.97
N ASP A 371 -5.68 -17.27 -7.93
CA ASP A 371 -5.29 -15.89 -7.65
C ASP A 371 -6.39 -15.12 -6.92
N LYS A 372 -7.67 -15.28 -7.32
CA LYS A 372 -8.79 -14.57 -6.70
C LYS A 372 -8.84 -14.72 -5.17
N PRO A 373 -8.90 -15.95 -4.60
CA PRO A 373 -8.93 -16.10 -3.15
C PRO A 373 -7.64 -15.58 -2.49
N LYS A 374 -6.49 -15.71 -3.16
CA LYS A 374 -5.20 -15.21 -2.66
C LYS A 374 -5.18 -13.69 -2.56
N VAL A 375 -5.59 -12.98 -3.62
CA VAL A 375 -5.61 -11.51 -3.68
C VAL A 375 -6.56 -10.93 -2.64
N ILE A 376 -7.75 -11.54 -2.46
CA ILE A 376 -8.71 -11.09 -1.44
C ILE A 376 -8.15 -11.32 -0.03
N SER A 377 -7.54 -12.48 0.24
CA SER A 377 -6.90 -12.75 1.55
C SER A 377 -5.83 -11.70 1.85
N LEU A 378 -4.97 -11.45 0.86
CA LEU A 378 -3.89 -10.48 0.92
C LEU A 378 -4.39 -9.05 1.20
N TYR A 379 -5.49 -8.63 0.58
CA TYR A 379 -6.12 -7.34 0.84
C TYR A 379 -6.70 -7.25 2.26
N LYS A 380 -7.44 -8.29 2.67
CA LYS A 380 -8.04 -8.36 4.01
C LYS A 380 -7.00 -8.35 5.12
N GLU A 381 -5.91 -9.10 4.94
CA GLU A 381 -4.77 -9.11 5.88
C GLU A 381 -4.16 -7.71 6.02
N TYR A 382 -3.98 -6.99 4.91
CA TYR A 382 -3.50 -5.60 4.95
C TYR A 382 -4.45 -4.68 5.73
N VAL A 383 -5.75 -4.72 5.41
CA VAL A 383 -6.75 -3.88 6.09
C VAL A 383 -6.82 -4.21 7.59
N HIS A 384 -6.71 -5.48 7.97
CA HIS A 384 -6.73 -5.87 9.37
C HIS A 384 -5.49 -5.40 10.12
N ASN A 385 -4.30 -5.70 9.58
CA ASN A 385 -3.02 -5.52 10.26
C ASN A 385 -2.60 -4.04 10.27
N THR A 386 -2.53 -3.43 9.09
CA THR A 386 -1.95 -2.10 8.90
C THR A 386 -2.91 -1.00 9.31
N VAL A 387 -4.14 -1.12 8.81
CA VAL A 387 -5.16 -0.09 8.91
C VAL A 387 -5.82 -0.11 10.30
N GLY A 388 -5.95 -1.29 10.93
CA GLY A 388 -6.39 -1.45 12.31
C GLY A 388 -5.35 -0.99 13.35
N ALA A 389 -4.05 -1.27 13.15
CA ALA A 389 -3.00 -0.82 14.06
C ALA A 389 -2.88 0.71 14.07
N LEU A 390 -2.92 1.35 12.90
CA LEU A 390 -2.79 2.79 12.81
C LEU A 390 -4.00 3.53 13.40
N GLN A 391 -5.22 2.98 13.30
CA GLN A 391 -6.40 3.52 13.99
C GLN A 391 -6.20 3.58 15.50
N LYS A 392 -5.59 2.55 16.10
CA LYS A 392 -5.28 2.54 17.55
C LYS A 392 -4.27 3.63 17.91
N THR A 393 -3.24 3.82 17.08
CA THR A 393 -2.24 4.89 17.28
C THR A 393 -2.86 6.28 17.14
N LEU A 394 -3.67 6.52 16.10
CA LEU A 394 -4.39 7.78 15.89
C LEU A 394 -5.38 8.06 17.01
N GLY A 395 -6.10 7.04 17.49
CA GLY A 395 -6.98 7.13 18.65
C GLY A 395 -6.22 7.49 19.93
N SER A 396 -5.05 6.87 20.15
CA SER A 396 -4.18 7.17 21.29
C SER A 396 -3.61 8.59 21.24
N LEU A 397 -3.25 9.08 20.06
CA LEU A 397 -2.82 10.47 19.84
C LEU A 397 -3.96 11.47 20.08
N ARG A 398 -5.20 11.14 19.70
CA ARG A 398 -6.38 11.92 20.05
C ARG A 398 -6.61 11.94 21.57
N MET A 399 -6.50 10.80 22.25
CA MET A 399 -6.70 10.69 23.71
C MET A 399 -5.63 11.42 24.52
N LEU A 400 -4.36 11.38 24.11
CA LEU A 400 -3.26 12.15 24.72
C LEU A 400 -3.52 13.66 24.67
N LYS A 401 -4.17 14.16 23.61
CA LYS A 401 -4.59 15.57 23.51
C LYS A 401 -5.77 15.87 24.44
N SER A 402 -6.76 14.99 24.54
CA SER A 402 -7.90 15.19 25.46
C SER A 402 -7.45 15.21 26.93
N GLN A 403 -6.47 14.39 27.31
CA GLN A 403 -5.88 14.41 28.66
C GLN A 403 -5.01 15.66 28.89
N SER A 404 -4.27 16.10 27.88
CA SER A 404 -3.53 17.37 27.94
C SER A 404 -4.44 18.59 28.05
N ALA A 405 -5.61 18.57 27.42
CA ALA A 405 -6.62 19.62 27.53
C ALA A 405 -7.33 19.59 28.89
N MET A 406 -7.59 18.40 29.46
CA MET A 406 -8.12 18.26 30.82
C MET A 406 -7.11 18.65 31.90
N ALA A 407 -5.81 18.50 31.67
CA ALA A 407 -4.77 18.93 32.62
C ALA A 407 -4.63 20.45 32.71
N ALA A 408 -5.09 21.21 31.70
CA ALA A 408 -5.02 22.67 31.67
C ALA A 408 -6.23 23.36 32.36
N LEU A 409 -7.24 22.60 32.79
CA LEU A 409 -8.44 23.12 33.47
C LEU A 409 -8.64 22.58 34.90
N ALA A 410 -7.67 21.84 35.44
CA ALA A 410 -7.70 21.50 36.85
C ALA A 410 -7.20 22.71 37.66
N GLU A 411 -8.12 23.58 38.07
CA GLU A 411 -7.86 24.43 39.25
C GLU A 411 -7.42 23.51 40.41
N PRO A 412 -6.41 23.90 41.20
CA PRO A 412 -5.98 23.10 42.34
C PRO A 412 -7.19 22.93 43.26
N LEU A 413 -7.53 21.67 43.57
CA LEU A 413 -8.57 21.35 44.55
C LEU A 413 -8.32 22.18 45.83
N PRO A 414 -9.36 22.81 46.40
CA PRO A 414 -9.19 23.64 47.59
C PRO A 414 -8.51 22.83 48.69
N GLN A 415 -7.45 23.40 49.27
CA GLN A 415 -6.78 22.79 50.40
C GLN A 415 -7.76 22.72 51.58
N VAL A 416 -8.29 21.52 51.80
CA VAL A 416 -8.95 21.19 53.05
C VAL A 416 -7.83 20.99 54.08
N TYR A 417 -7.76 21.89 55.07
CA TYR A 417 -7.00 21.64 56.28
C TYR A 417 -7.65 20.46 57.01
N ALA A 418 -7.17 19.25 56.71
CA ALA A 418 -7.44 18.09 57.53
C ALA A 418 -6.57 18.19 58.79
N PRO A 419 -7.12 18.04 60.00
CA PRO A 419 -6.30 17.88 61.19
C PRO A 419 -5.38 16.66 61.02
N ALA A 420 -4.16 16.76 61.52
CA ALA A 420 -3.13 15.72 61.37
C ALA A 420 -3.71 14.33 61.61
N ALA A 421 -3.61 13.47 60.59
CA ALA A 421 -4.04 12.09 60.69
C ALA A 421 -3.28 11.42 61.85
N LEU A 422 -4.03 10.89 62.82
CA LEU A 422 -3.49 9.99 63.84
C LEU A 422 -2.76 8.84 63.12
N ALA A 423 -1.55 8.52 63.58
CA ALA A 423 -0.78 7.41 63.06
C ALA A 423 -1.63 6.14 63.03
N LEU A 424 -1.84 5.59 61.83
CA LEU A 424 -2.49 4.29 61.64
C LEU A 424 -1.68 3.23 62.40
N ARG A 425 -2.19 2.80 63.55
CA ARG A 425 -1.69 1.60 64.21
C ARG A 425 -2.29 0.40 63.50
N LEU A 426 -1.45 -0.36 62.82
CA LEU A 426 -1.82 -1.68 62.32
C LEU A 426 -2.15 -2.59 63.51
N ALA A 427 -3.19 -3.40 63.38
CA ALA A 427 -3.45 -4.46 64.33
C ALA A 427 -2.39 -5.58 64.19
N GLU A 428 -2.01 -6.19 65.29
CA GLU A 428 -1.06 -7.30 65.33
C GLU A 428 -1.55 -8.44 64.42
N GLY A 429 -0.76 -8.80 63.40
CA GLY A 429 -1.07 -9.90 62.46
C GLY A 429 -1.56 -9.51 61.05
N GLN A 430 -1.62 -8.23 60.69
CA GLN A 430 -1.98 -7.83 59.31
C GLN A 430 -0.76 -7.90 58.35
N PRO A 431 -0.81 -8.69 57.27
CA PRO A 431 0.28 -8.76 56.29
C PRO A 431 0.34 -7.50 55.42
N LEU A 432 1.55 -6.97 55.22
CA LEU A 432 1.83 -5.75 54.45
C LEU A 432 2.56 -6.12 53.16
N LEU A 433 1.95 -5.82 52.01
CA LEU A 433 2.57 -5.98 50.69
C LEU A 433 3.52 -4.80 50.44
N LEU A 434 4.80 -5.01 50.73
CA LEU A 434 5.88 -4.10 50.36
C LEU A 434 6.35 -4.42 48.94
N LEU A 435 5.89 -3.65 47.96
CA LEU A 435 6.48 -3.62 46.62
C LEU A 435 7.79 -2.81 46.69
N SER A 436 8.92 -3.49 46.86
CA SER A 436 10.24 -2.86 46.66
C SER A 436 10.58 -2.81 45.17
N TRP A 437 10.59 -1.60 44.63
CA TRP A 437 11.19 -1.30 43.33
C TRP A 437 12.66 -0.92 43.57
N GLN A 438 13.60 -1.73 43.06
CA GLN A 438 15.01 -1.35 42.95
C GLN A 438 15.46 -1.47 41.50
N GLY A 439 15.87 -0.33 40.94
CA GLY A 439 16.54 -0.25 39.66
C GLY A 439 18.04 -0.56 39.75
N SER A 440 18.56 -1.02 38.60
CA SER A 440 19.96 -1.07 38.15
C SER A 440 21.00 -1.92 38.89
N GLY A 441 21.65 -2.82 38.13
CA GLY A 441 23.05 -3.23 38.34
C GLY A 441 23.31 -4.73 38.54
N SER A 442 23.80 -5.38 37.48
CA SER A 442 24.68 -6.58 37.45
C SER A 442 24.65 -7.61 38.60
N GLY A 443 24.35 -8.87 38.28
CA GLY A 443 24.82 -10.03 39.05
C GLY A 443 23.74 -11.07 39.36
N SER A 444 24.07 -12.33 39.10
CA SER A 444 23.31 -13.56 39.37
C SER A 444 22.60 -13.62 40.73
N GLY A 445 21.39 -14.20 40.79
CA GLY A 445 20.84 -14.71 42.05
C GLY A 445 19.33 -14.94 42.03
N ALA A 446 18.91 -16.12 42.46
CA ALA A 446 17.55 -16.64 42.42
C ALA A 446 16.55 -15.93 43.35
N ALA A 447 15.25 -16.09 43.04
CA ALA A 447 14.13 -15.70 43.87
C ALA A 447 14.20 -16.32 45.28
N ALA A 448 13.98 -15.52 46.32
CA ALA A 448 13.84 -15.99 47.69
C ALA A 448 12.47 -15.58 48.25
N TRP A 449 11.70 -16.59 48.69
CA TRP A 449 10.50 -16.44 49.50
C TRP A 449 10.91 -16.48 50.98
N GLY A 450 10.43 -15.53 51.78
CA GLY A 450 10.71 -15.47 53.22
C GLY A 450 9.55 -14.88 54.02
N VAL A 451 9.12 -15.62 55.03
CA VAL A 451 8.12 -15.22 56.04
C VAL A 451 8.85 -14.49 57.17
N ALA A 452 8.47 -13.25 57.46
CA ALA A 452 9.05 -12.48 58.56
C ALA A 452 8.44 -12.89 59.90
N GLY A 453 9.23 -13.56 60.74
CA GLY A 453 8.98 -13.73 62.17
C GLY A 453 9.46 -12.50 62.95
N ALA A 454 8.69 -12.10 63.96
CA ALA A 454 8.97 -10.96 64.82
C ALA A 454 10.02 -11.26 65.92
N TRP A 455 10.45 -10.15 66.56
CA TRP A 455 11.25 -9.98 67.79
C TRP A 455 12.77 -9.88 67.60
N ALA A 456 13.53 -8.99 68.24
CA ALA A 456 13.33 -7.73 69.00
C ALA A 456 14.73 -7.23 69.44
N MET A 457 14.89 -5.91 69.62
CA MET A 457 15.94 -5.20 70.41
C MET A 457 17.39 -5.24 69.87
N ALA A 458 18.18 -4.17 69.83
CA ALA A 458 18.16 -2.84 70.45
C ALA A 458 18.78 -1.78 69.52
#